data_AF-A0A857MKL6-F1
#
_entry.id   AF-A0A857MKL6-F1
#
_cell.length_a   1.000
_cell.length_b   1.000
_cell.length_c   1.000
_cell.angle_alpha   90.00
_cell.angle_beta   90.00
_cell.angle_gamma   90.00
#
_symmetry.space_group_name_H-M   'P 1'
#
loop_
_entity.id
_entity.type
_entity.pdbx_description
1 polymer ?
#
loop_
_entity_poly.entity_id
_entity_poly.type
_entity_poly.pdbx_seq_one_letter_code
_entity_poly.pdbx_strand_id
1 'polypeptide(L)'
;MPLAPLSCLTVKKKPTRALSVHLSKQCGHFRHEVVVVATYLSKSYRQSNMGSPASVTQWSMPPMSSRPRQRHGFTVPELLVAITISGIILVGLISLFVGLANNSAAVIKTSDQIRNNNTVISSIESDMRLTKSFRATASLADGDSTASPIQPSGWVFRGIDSNSRILILQTYATTTNSKADERQIVYRDDGLGGCPVGLNPVYNNIIYFLKDDTLYRRTLVEATPPPSTQYCGSTPTDSVATISQKQTCTDGQASGMPSNCREKDVALAKGITQFSIQYYQNPSDSTTLNSVYSMTDTDANTALSGTSSLRIDVTTKGEPTANIADIASYRRLSKGALRVF
;
A
#
# COMPACT_ATOMS: atom_id res chain seq x y z
N MET A 1 13.18 42.44 19.17
CA MET A 1 13.46 41.71 20.43
C MET A 1 13.23 40.23 20.17
N PRO A 2 14.09 39.35 20.71
CA PRO A 2 14.66 38.25 19.94
C PRO A 2 13.91 36.91 20.08
N LEU A 3 13.98 36.13 19.01
CA LEU A 3 13.65 34.71 18.92
C LEU A 3 14.59 33.90 19.83
N ALA A 4 14.03 33.05 20.68
CA ALA A 4 14.76 32.01 21.39
C ALA A 4 14.85 30.73 20.53
N PRO A 5 16.03 30.09 20.42
CA PRO A 5 16.19 28.82 19.72
C PRO A 5 15.90 27.63 20.66
N LEU A 6 15.07 26.68 20.21
CA LEU A 6 14.92 25.38 20.86
C LEU A 6 15.97 24.41 20.29
N SER A 7 17.01 24.19 21.08
CA SER A 7 18.14 23.30 20.79
C SER A 7 17.81 21.82 21.06
N CYS A 8 18.20 20.99 20.09
CA CYS A 8 18.77 19.63 20.15
C CYS A 8 18.36 18.68 21.30
N LEU A 9 17.61 17.62 20.93
CA LEU A 9 17.60 16.34 21.64
C LEU A 9 18.81 15.49 21.19
N THR A 10 19.64 15.09 22.15
CA THR A 10 20.80 14.21 21.97
C THR A 10 20.43 12.77 22.32
N VAL A 11 20.75 11.82 21.43
CA VAL A 11 20.56 10.38 21.67
C VAL A 11 21.84 9.80 22.26
N LYS A 12 21.82 9.46 23.55
CA LYS A 12 22.87 8.63 24.18
C LYS A 12 22.57 7.15 23.94
N LYS A 13 23.46 6.47 23.21
CA LYS A 13 23.42 5.02 22.99
C LYS A 13 24.04 4.31 24.20
N LYS A 14 23.28 3.48 24.91
CA LYS A 14 23.81 2.46 25.84
C LYS A 14 23.28 1.07 25.44
N PRO A 15 24.10 0.01 25.51
CA PRO A 15 23.75 -1.30 24.99
C PRO A 15 23.33 -2.25 26.11
N THR A 16 22.04 -2.37 26.39
CA THR A 16 21.54 -3.56 27.10
C THR A 16 20.06 -3.80 26.80
N ARG A 17 19.74 -5.07 26.55
CA ARG A 17 18.44 -5.59 26.15
C ARG A 17 17.41 -5.46 27.28
N ALA A 18 16.60 -4.40 27.24
CA ALA A 18 15.21 -4.33 27.70
C ALA A 18 14.79 -2.86 27.66
N LEU A 19 13.77 -2.53 26.86
CA LEU A 19 13.23 -1.18 26.77
C LEU A 19 11.89 -1.18 27.53
N SER A 20 11.92 -0.70 28.77
CA SER A 20 10.74 -0.29 29.52
C SER A 20 10.59 1.22 29.36
N VAL A 21 9.45 1.68 28.86
CA VAL A 21 9.12 3.11 28.75
C VAL A 21 7.90 3.38 29.62
N HIS A 22 8.12 4.07 30.74
CA HIS A 22 7.07 4.78 31.46
C HIS A 22 6.95 6.18 30.87
N LEU A 23 5.76 6.56 30.39
CA LEU A 23 5.44 7.96 30.10
C LEU A 23 4.16 8.38 30.82
N SER A 24 4.31 9.50 31.53
CA SER A 24 3.31 10.18 32.36
C SER A 24 2.29 10.94 31.52
N LYS A 25 1.05 11.02 32.03
CA LYS A 25 -0.07 11.78 31.46
C LYS A 25 0.14 13.28 31.64
N GLN A 26 -0.07 14.06 30.57
CA GLN A 26 -1.04 15.16 30.47
C GLN A 26 -0.74 16.03 29.23
N CYS A 27 -1.64 16.02 28.24
CA CYS A 27 -2.17 17.19 27.51
C CYS A 27 -2.92 16.74 26.23
N GLY A 28 -4.22 17.05 26.16
CA GLY A 28 -4.98 17.27 24.92
C GLY A 28 -5.48 16.05 24.14
N HIS A 29 -6.81 15.83 24.18
CA HIS A 29 -7.62 14.89 23.41
C HIS A 29 -7.12 14.51 22.00
N PHE A 30 -6.83 13.22 21.78
CA PHE A 30 -7.30 12.40 20.64
C PHE A 30 -6.97 10.92 20.95
N ARG A 31 -7.99 10.06 20.97
CA ARG A 31 -7.85 8.61 21.21
C ARG A 31 -7.77 7.88 19.86
N HIS A 32 -6.70 7.13 19.63
CA HIS A 32 -6.69 5.89 18.85
C HIS A 32 -5.51 5.03 19.33
N GLU A 33 -5.80 3.93 20.02
CA GLU A 33 -4.82 2.88 20.33
C GLU A 33 -4.89 1.81 19.23
N VAL A 34 -3.75 1.54 18.59
CA VAL A 34 -3.51 0.27 17.89
C VAL A 34 -2.15 -0.23 18.39
N VAL A 35 -2.18 -1.17 19.33
CA VAL A 35 -0.99 -1.86 19.84
C VAL A 35 -0.85 -3.17 19.07
N VAL A 36 0.13 -3.25 18.18
CA VAL A 36 0.55 -4.51 17.56
C VAL A 36 1.91 -4.89 18.14
N VAL A 37 1.92 -5.88 19.04
CA VAL A 37 3.14 -6.50 19.55
C VAL A 37 3.55 -7.61 18.58
N ALA A 38 4.53 -7.33 17.72
CA ALA A 38 5.17 -8.33 16.88
C ALA A 38 6.48 -8.78 17.55
N THR A 39 6.46 -9.92 18.23
CA THR A 39 7.66 -10.53 18.81
C THR A 39 8.41 -11.29 17.72
N TYR A 40 9.44 -10.66 17.14
CA TYR A 40 10.38 -11.34 16.23
C TYR A 40 11.40 -12.16 17.03
N LEU A 41 11.35 -13.49 16.91
CA LEU A 41 12.45 -14.38 17.28
C LEU A 41 13.13 -14.88 16.00
N SER A 42 14.19 -14.20 15.58
CA SER A 42 15.09 -14.69 14.52
C SER A 42 16.14 -15.63 15.13
N LYS A 43 16.11 -16.92 14.77
CA LYS A 43 17.22 -17.86 14.94
C LYS A 43 18.23 -17.66 13.80
N SER A 44 19.44 -17.21 14.11
CA SER A 44 20.61 -17.38 13.25
C SER A 44 21.35 -18.64 13.71
N TYR A 45 21.31 -19.69 12.90
CA TYR A 45 22.20 -20.85 13.02
C TYR A 45 23.28 -20.70 11.95
N ARG A 46 24.49 -20.31 12.37
CA ARG A 46 25.66 -20.18 11.49
C ARG A 46 26.58 -21.36 11.74
N GLN A 47 26.67 -22.26 10.76
CA GLN A 47 27.74 -23.23 10.67
C GLN A 47 29.04 -22.52 10.28
N SER A 48 30.15 -22.89 10.92
CA SER A 48 31.48 -22.88 10.29
C SER A 48 32.42 -23.81 11.04
N ASN A 49 32.80 -24.88 10.34
CA ASN A 49 34.00 -25.69 10.57
C ASN A 49 35.26 -24.82 10.54
N MET A 50 36.26 -25.16 11.36
CA MET A 50 37.68 -25.19 10.98
C MET A 50 38.45 -25.95 12.06
N GLY A 51 39.17 -27.01 11.65
CA GLY A 51 40.04 -27.79 12.50
C GLY A 51 41.47 -27.26 12.53
N SER A 52 42.21 -27.63 13.58
CA SER A 52 43.58 -28.16 13.50
C SER A 52 44.09 -28.58 14.89
N PRO A 53 45.15 -29.41 14.96
CA PRO A 53 45.36 -30.39 16.01
C PRO A 53 46.25 -29.87 17.15
N ALA A 54 45.97 -30.28 18.38
CA ALA A 54 46.89 -30.10 19.49
C ALA A 54 46.91 -31.33 20.41
N SER A 55 48.09 -31.94 20.46
CA SER A 55 48.71 -32.66 21.60
C SER A 55 47.85 -33.67 22.36
N VAL A 56 48.10 -34.95 22.04
CA VAL A 56 47.80 -36.11 22.88
C VAL A 56 48.54 -35.96 24.21
N THR A 57 47.81 -35.62 25.27
CA THR A 57 48.23 -35.91 26.65
C THR A 57 47.49 -37.15 27.12
N GLN A 58 48.22 -38.25 27.15
CA GLN A 58 47.77 -39.56 27.61
C GLN A 58 47.61 -39.52 29.13
N TRP A 59 46.39 -39.23 29.59
CA TRP A 59 46.00 -39.42 30.98
C TRP A 59 45.67 -40.90 31.20
N SER A 60 46.52 -41.59 31.95
CA SER A 60 46.28 -42.92 32.47
C SER A 60 45.11 -42.87 33.47
N MET A 61 43.92 -43.31 33.04
CA MET A 61 42.80 -43.51 33.95
C MET A 61 43.06 -44.74 34.83
N PRO A 62 42.83 -44.66 36.15
CA PRO A 62 42.83 -45.82 37.03
C PRO A 62 41.68 -46.76 36.65
N PRO A 63 41.79 -48.08 36.94
CA PRO A 63 40.79 -49.06 36.55
C PRO A 63 39.43 -48.69 37.17
N MET A 64 38.46 -48.34 36.31
CA MET A 64 37.08 -48.21 36.73
C MET A 64 36.61 -49.58 37.22
N SER A 65 36.50 -49.71 38.54
CA SER A 65 35.69 -50.71 39.22
C SER A 65 34.35 -50.81 38.49
N SER A 66 34.15 -51.92 37.78
CA SER A 66 32.89 -52.26 37.15
C SER A 66 31.87 -52.54 38.25
N ARG A 67 31.24 -51.48 38.75
CA ARG A 67 29.98 -51.63 39.49
C ARG A 67 29.04 -52.40 38.56
N PRO A 68 28.46 -53.53 39.01
CA PRO A 68 27.52 -54.27 38.20
C PRO A 68 26.41 -53.31 37.80
N ARG A 69 26.27 -53.06 36.49
CA ARG A 69 25.12 -52.36 35.92
C ARG A 69 23.90 -53.17 36.34
N GLN A 70 23.18 -52.70 37.36
CA GLN A 70 21.89 -53.25 37.72
C GLN A 70 20.95 -53.02 36.54
N ARG A 71 20.81 -54.07 35.71
CA ARG A 71 19.85 -54.13 34.63
C ARG A 71 18.47 -54.26 35.28
N HIS A 72 17.85 -53.12 35.56
CA HIS A 72 16.44 -53.08 35.92
C HIS A 72 15.66 -53.40 34.64
N GLY A 73 15.12 -54.62 34.57
CA GLY A 73 14.21 -55.02 33.51
C GLY A 73 12.86 -54.35 33.72
N PHE A 74 12.26 -53.81 32.66
CA PHE A 74 10.90 -53.31 32.69
C PHE A 74 9.93 -54.46 32.91
N THR A 75 9.05 -54.33 33.90
CA THR A 75 7.92 -55.26 34.03
C THR A 75 6.85 -54.93 32.98
N VAL A 76 6.14 -55.95 32.49
CA VAL A 76 5.03 -55.80 31.53
C VAL A 76 4.02 -54.71 31.94
N PRO A 77 3.59 -54.60 33.22
CA PRO A 77 2.69 -53.52 33.63
C PRO A 77 3.30 -52.11 33.52
N GLU A 78 4.60 -51.92 33.80
CA GLU A 78 5.27 -50.62 33.64
C GLU A 78 5.34 -50.19 32.17
N LEU A 79 5.54 -51.14 31.25
CA LEU A 79 5.51 -50.87 29.81
C LEU A 79 4.12 -50.40 29.36
N LEU A 80 3.06 -51.05 29.85
CA LEU A 80 1.68 -50.73 29.49
C LEU A 80 1.30 -49.32 29.94
N VAL A 81 1.68 -48.94 31.16
CA VAL A 81 1.49 -47.58 31.68
C VAL A 81 2.29 -46.56 30.86
N ALA A 82 3.54 -46.84 30.51
CA ALA A 82 4.36 -45.94 29.70
C ALA A 82 3.77 -45.67 28.30
N ILE A 83 3.24 -46.70 27.64
CA ILE A 83 2.60 -46.57 26.32
C ILE A 83 1.34 -45.70 26.41
N THR A 84 0.49 -45.90 27.43
CA THR A 84 -0.74 -45.12 27.61
C THR A 84 -0.46 -43.64 27.85
N ILE A 85 0.49 -43.32 28.74
CA ILE A 85 0.88 -41.93 29.03
C ILE A 85 1.49 -41.27 27.79
N SER A 86 2.38 -41.98 27.08
CA SER A 86 3.00 -41.46 25.85
C SER A 86 1.95 -41.18 24.77
N GLY A 87 0.93 -42.03 24.65
CA GLY A 87 -0.19 -41.83 23.72
C GLY A 87 -0.98 -40.55 24.01
N ILE A 88 -1.33 -40.30 25.28
CA ILE A 88 -2.07 -39.10 25.68
C ILE A 88 -1.25 -37.83 25.39
N ILE A 89 0.05 -37.85 25.70
CA ILE A 89 0.95 -36.72 25.44
C ILE A 89 1.03 -36.45 23.94
N LEU A 90 1.12 -37.48 23.11
CA LEU A 90 1.23 -37.34 21.65
C LEU A 90 -0.03 -36.68 21.05
N VAL A 91 -1.23 -37.07 21.49
CA VAL A 91 -2.49 -36.44 21.06
C VAL A 91 -2.56 -34.97 21.48
N GLY A 92 -2.13 -34.66 22.71
CA GLY A 92 -2.05 -33.29 23.22
C GLY A 92 -1.08 -32.42 22.40
N LEU A 93 0.09 -32.96 22.07
CA LEU A 93 1.09 -32.26 21.25
C LEU A 93 0.58 -32.00 19.83
N ILE A 94 -0.07 -32.97 19.18
CA ILE A 94 -0.65 -32.77 17.83
C ILE A 94 -1.69 -31.64 17.86
N SER A 95 -2.57 -31.63 18.86
CA SER A 95 -3.58 -30.58 19.01
C SER A 95 -2.94 -29.19 19.18
N LEU A 96 -1.85 -29.09 19.95
CA LEU A 96 -1.09 -27.86 20.11
C LEU A 96 -0.46 -27.40 18.78
N PHE A 97 0.14 -28.31 18.01
CA PHE A 97 0.75 -27.98 16.72
C PHE A 97 -0.28 -27.48 15.70
N VAL A 98 -1.46 -28.12 15.63
CA VAL A 98 -2.55 -27.67 14.76
C VAL A 98 -3.04 -26.28 15.17
N GLY A 99 -3.24 -26.04 16.47
CA GLY A 99 -3.61 -24.73 16.98
C GLY A 99 -2.59 -23.64 16.62
N LEU A 100 -1.29 -23.94 16.77
CA LEU A 100 -0.22 -23.01 16.42
C LEU A 100 -0.16 -22.75 14.91
N ALA A 101 -0.36 -23.78 14.08
CA ALA A 101 -0.37 -23.65 12.62
C ALA A 101 -1.53 -22.77 12.14
N ASN A 102 -2.73 -22.99 12.67
CA ASN A 102 -3.92 -22.18 12.35
C ASN A 102 -3.73 -20.71 12.74
N ASN A 103 -3.22 -20.46 13.96
CA ASN A 103 -2.92 -19.10 14.40
C ASN A 103 -1.84 -18.43 13.54
N SER A 104 -0.79 -19.16 13.16
CA SER A 104 0.27 -18.64 12.30
C SER A 104 -0.25 -18.25 10.91
N ALA A 105 -1.08 -19.11 10.31
CA ALA A 105 -1.72 -18.82 9.03
C ALA A 105 -2.63 -17.58 9.11
N ALA A 106 -3.40 -17.45 10.20
CA ALA A 106 -4.26 -16.29 10.41
C ALA A 106 -3.49 -14.97 10.52
N VAL A 107 -2.36 -14.98 11.24
CA VAL A 107 -1.48 -13.81 11.39
C VAL A 107 -0.88 -13.39 10.04
N ILE A 108 -0.42 -14.34 9.22
CA ILE A 108 0.15 -14.04 7.90
C ILE A 108 -0.90 -13.38 7.00
N LYS A 109 -2.11 -13.95 6.93
CA LYS A 109 -3.20 -13.42 6.11
C LYS A 109 -3.65 -12.03 6.54
N THR A 110 -3.76 -11.81 7.85
CA THR A 110 -4.06 -10.48 8.42
C THR A 110 -2.96 -9.48 8.05
N SER A 111 -1.70 -9.88 8.13
CA SER A 111 -0.56 -9.04 7.76
C SER A 111 -0.59 -8.67 6.26
N ASP A 112 -0.95 -9.61 5.39
CA ASP A 112 -1.07 -9.36 3.95
C ASP A 112 -2.22 -8.37 3.65
N GLN A 113 -3.37 -8.50 4.31
CA GLN A 113 -4.49 -7.56 4.19
C GLN A 113 -4.10 -6.14 4.60
N ILE A 114 -3.43 -5.99 5.76
CA ILE A 114 -2.94 -4.69 6.24
C ILE A 114 -1.93 -4.09 5.25
N ARG A 115 -1.02 -4.91 4.74
CA ARG A 115 -0.03 -4.49 3.73
C ARG A 115 -0.72 -4.00 2.45
N ASN A 116 -1.71 -4.74 1.95
CA ASN A 116 -2.48 -4.37 0.76
C ASN A 116 -3.18 -3.02 0.96
N ASN A 117 -3.87 -2.81 2.09
CA ASN A 117 -4.52 -1.53 2.39
C ASN A 117 -3.52 -0.37 2.45
N ASN A 118 -2.35 -0.58 3.07
CA ASN A 118 -1.30 0.44 3.14
C ASN A 118 -0.71 0.76 1.76
N THR A 119 -0.52 -0.24 0.90
CA THR A 119 -0.05 -0.03 -0.48
C THR A 119 -1.04 0.80 -1.29
N VAL A 120 -2.35 0.50 -1.17
CA VAL A 120 -3.41 1.30 -1.81
C VAL A 120 -3.35 2.75 -1.35
N ILE A 121 -3.39 2.97 -0.03
CA ILE A 121 -3.41 4.31 0.55
C ILE A 121 -2.15 5.09 0.16
N SER A 122 -0.97 4.46 0.23
CA SER A 122 0.30 5.09 -0.14
C SER A 122 0.38 5.44 -1.62
N SER A 123 -0.18 4.60 -2.50
CA SER A 123 -0.26 4.91 -3.93
C SER A 123 -1.15 6.14 -4.17
N ILE A 124 -2.32 6.20 -3.53
CA ILE A 124 -3.24 7.34 -3.67
C ILE A 124 -2.62 8.61 -3.10
N GLU A 125 -1.94 8.54 -1.95
CA GLU A 125 -1.18 9.65 -1.38
C GLU A 125 -0.13 10.20 -2.35
N SER A 126 0.59 9.32 -3.04
CA SER A 126 1.61 9.72 -3.99
C SER A 126 1.01 10.49 -5.17
N ASP A 127 -0.10 10.01 -5.73
CA ASP A 127 -0.78 10.66 -6.86
C ASP A 127 -1.52 11.95 -6.43
N MET A 128 -2.00 12.00 -5.18
CA MET A 128 -2.60 13.19 -4.56
C MET A 128 -1.67 14.40 -4.49
N ARG A 129 -0.34 14.18 -4.44
CA ARG A 129 0.65 15.27 -4.42
C ARG A 129 0.71 16.07 -5.72
N LEU A 130 0.38 15.44 -6.85
CA LEU A 130 0.34 16.07 -8.18
C LEU A 130 -1.08 16.38 -8.63
N THR A 131 -2.08 16.16 -7.78
CA THR A 131 -3.49 16.35 -8.11
C THR A 131 -3.86 17.82 -8.07
N LYS A 132 -4.35 18.33 -9.20
CA LYS A 132 -4.95 19.66 -9.32
C LYS A 132 -6.40 19.65 -8.86
N SER A 133 -7.19 18.72 -9.39
CA SER A 133 -8.64 18.67 -9.14
C SER A 133 -9.16 17.25 -8.99
N PHE A 134 -10.26 17.10 -8.27
CA PHE A 134 -11.08 15.90 -8.31
C PHE A 134 -12.11 16.07 -9.42
N ARG A 135 -12.46 14.96 -10.07
CA ARG A 135 -13.37 14.98 -11.20
C ARG A 135 -14.52 14.01 -10.99
N ALA A 136 -15.69 14.39 -11.45
CA ALA A 136 -16.83 13.49 -11.57
C ALA A 136 -16.70 12.60 -12.81
N THR A 137 -16.13 13.13 -13.89
CA THR A 137 -15.88 12.40 -15.13
C THR A 137 -14.45 12.60 -15.63
N ALA A 138 -13.89 11.58 -16.29
CA ALA A 138 -12.57 11.71 -16.91
C ALA A 138 -12.58 12.83 -17.97
N SER A 139 -11.52 13.64 -17.99
CA SER A 139 -11.35 14.70 -18.99
C SER A 139 -10.70 14.20 -20.27
N LEU A 140 -10.02 13.05 -20.20
CA LEU A 140 -9.40 12.38 -21.32
C LEU A 140 -10.25 11.18 -21.74
N ALA A 141 -10.33 10.97 -23.05
CA ALA A 141 -11.03 9.82 -23.61
C ALA A 141 -10.29 8.54 -23.22
N ASP A 142 -11.05 7.54 -22.79
CA ASP A 142 -10.55 6.19 -22.67
C ASP A 142 -10.86 5.43 -23.95
N GLY A 143 -9.83 4.98 -24.66
CA GLY A 143 -10.02 4.16 -25.84
C GLY A 143 -10.33 2.69 -25.50
N ASP A 144 -10.09 2.26 -24.26
CA ASP A 144 -10.34 0.90 -23.81
C ASP A 144 -11.73 0.78 -23.19
N SER A 145 -12.72 0.52 -24.05
CA SER A 145 -14.11 0.26 -23.66
C SER A 145 -14.33 -1.06 -22.91
N THR A 146 -13.30 -1.92 -22.78
CA THR A 146 -13.43 -3.24 -22.15
C THR A 146 -13.22 -3.22 -20.64
N ALA A 147 -12.77 -2.09 -20.09
CA ALA A 147 -12.61 -1.95 -18.66
C ALA A 147 -13.99 -1.80 -17.99
N SER A 148 -14.45 -2.85 -17.33
CA SER A 148 -15.51 -2.72 -16.31
C SER A 148 -14.93 -1.96 -15.10
N PRO A 149 -15.59 -0.94 -14.53
CA PRO A 149 -16.99 -0.55 -14.71
C PRO A 149 -17.20 0.75 -15.52
N ILE A 150 -16.55 0.91 -16.68
CA ILE A 150 -16.80 2.05 -17.57
C ILE A 150 -18.29 2.07 -17.97
N GLN A 151 -18.97 3.18 -17.68
CA GLN A 151 -20.35 3.40 -18.09
C GLN A 151 -20.39 3.82 -19.58
N PRO A 152 -21.56 3.81 -20.26
CA PRO A 152 -21.66 4.30 -21.64
C PRO A 152 -21.16 5.73 -21.83
N SER A 153 -21.23 6.55 -20.78
CA SER A 153 -20.72 7.93 -20.71
C SER A 153 -19.22 8.03 -20.33
N GLY A 154 -18.52 6.90 -20.19
CA GLY A 154 -17.12 6.83 -19.77
C GLY A 154 -16.95 6.58 -18.27
N TRP A 155 -15.84 7.07 -17.73
CA TRP A 155 -15.54 6.99 -16.30
C TRP A 155 -16.38 7.97 -15.51
N VAL A 156 -17.15 7.46 -14.55
CA VAL A 156 -18.00 8.25 -13.66
C VAL A 156 -17.71 7.90 -12.20
N PHE A 157 -17.37 8.90 -11.39
CA PHE A 157 -16.93 8.73 -10.00
C PHE A 157 -17.94 8.01 -9.08
N ARG A 158 -19.23 8.03 -9.45
CA ARG A 158 -20.30 7.32 -8.73
C ARG A 158 -20.10 5.80 -8.79
N GLY A 159 -19.42 5.26 -9.80
CA GLY A 159 -19.27 3.82 -9.97
C GLY A 159 -20.62 3.10 -10.08
N ILE A 160 -20.65 1.83 -9.66
CA ILE A 160 -21.87 1.00 -9.72
C ILE A 160 -22.77 1.29 -8.52
N ASP A 161 -22.18 1.37 -7.32
CA ASP A 161 -22.89 1.56 -6.05
C ASP A 161 -22.02 2.34 -5.05
N SER A 162 -22.48 2.47 -3.79
CA SER A 162 -21.74 3.16 -2.72
C SER A 162 -20.47 2.45 -2.26
N ASN A 163 -20.34 1.16 -2.53
CA ASN A 163 -19.20 0.33 -2.14
C ASN A 163 -18.17 0.20 -3.27
N SER A 164 -18.54 0.56 -4.49
CA SER A 164 -17.70 0.47 -5.69
C SER A 164 -17.56 1.83 -6.36
N ARG A 165 -17.23 2.86 -5.58
CA ARG A 165 -17.01 4.22 -6.11
C ARG A 165 -15.74 4.26 -6.96
N ILE A 166 -15.61 5.27 -7.79
CA ILE A 166 -14.42 5.48 -8.64
C ILE A 166 -13.77 6.80 -8.23
N LEU A 167 -12.47 6.77 -7.94
CA LEU A 167 -11.70 7.99 -7.67
C LEU A 167 -11.07 8.47 -8.97
N ILE A 168 -11.51 9.63 -9.47
CA ILE A 168 -10.91 10.27 -10.64
C ILE A 168 -10.13 11.51 -10.19
N LEU A 169 -8.81 11.44 -10.33
CA LEU A 169 -7.89 12.52 -10.07
C LEU A 169 -7.48 13.17 -11.39
N GLN A 170 -7.45 14.49 -11.45
CA GLN A 170 -6.76 15.22 -12.51
C GLN A 170 -5.39 15.65 -11.99
N THR A 171 -4.33 15.07 -12.54
CA THR A 171 -2.95 15.31 -12.10
C THR A 171 -2.17 16.07 -13.16
N TYR A 172 -1.18 16.86 -12.75
CA TYR A 172 -0.25 17.48 -13.68
C TYR A 172 0.57 16.41 -14.41
N ALA A 173 0.71 16.54 -15.73
CA ALA A 173 1.68 15.76 -16.49
C ALA A 173 3.10 16.26 -16.20
N THR A 174 4.06 15.33 -16.11
CA THR A 174 5.45 15.67 -15.78
C THR A 174 6.44 15.06 -16.75
N THR A 175 7.55 15.76 -17.00
CA THR A 175 8.64 15.33 -17.91
C THR A 175 9.40 14.10 -17.43
N THR A 176 9.45 13.90 -16.11
CA THR A 176 10.06 12.73 -15.45
C THR A 176 9.10 12.12 -14.44
N ASN A 177 9.47 10.96 -13.90
CA ASN A 177 8.61 10.24 -12.95
C ASN A 177 8.21 11.12 -11.75
N SER A 178 7.09 10.78 -11.11
CA SER A 178 6.50 11.59 -10.02
C SER A 178 7.38 11.71 -8.77
N LYS A 179 8.47 10.94 -8.67
CA LYS A 179 9.41 10.92 -7.53
C LYS A 179 10.72 11.62 -7.81
N ALA A 180 11.02 11.97 -9.06
CA ALA A 180 12.22 12.68 -9.43
C ALA A 180 12.15 14.14 -8.93
N ASP A 181 13.28 14.65 -8.46
CA ASP A 181 13.40 16.05 -8.01
C ASP A 181 13.44 17.01 -9.20
N GLU A 182 13.95 16.56 -10.34
CA GLU A 182 14.03 17.31 -11.61
C GLU A 182 12.70 17.32 -12.39
N ARG A 183 11.60 16.85 -11.78
CA ARG A 183 10.30 16.81 -12.46
C ARG A 183 9.82 18.21 -12.78
N GLN A 184 9.47 18.43 -14.04
CA GLN A 184 8.86 19.67 -14.49
C GLN A 184 7.45 19.38 -14.97
N ILE A 185 6.53 20.33 -14.74
CA ILE A 185 5.20 20.27 -15.33
C ILE A 185 5.33 20.43 -16.84
N VAL A 186 4.61 19.60 -17.58
CA VAL A 186 4.51 19.72 -19.03
C VAL A 186 3.51 20.80 -19.36
N TYR A 187 3.89 21.73 -20.23
CA TYR A 187 3.01 22.76 -20.75
C TYR A 187 2.73 22.52 -22.22
N ARG A 188 1.65 23.11 -22.73
CA ARG A 188 1.38 23.25 -24.16
C ARG A 188 1.78 24.63 -24.64
N ASP A 189 2.18 24.70 -25.91
CA ASP A 189 2.24 25.98 -26.60
C ASP A 189 0.84 26.62 -26.66
N ASP A 190 0.82 27.91 -26.97
CA ASP A 190 -0.40 28.68 -27.19
C ASP A 190 -0.88 28.63 -28.66
N GLY A 191 -0.31 27.76 -29.48
CA GLY A 191 -0.53 27.72 -30.93
C GLY A 191 0.13 28.87 -31.71
N LEU A 192 0.82 29.81 -31.04
CA LEU A 192 1.57 30.90 -31.67
C LEU A 192 3.09 30.59 -31.75
N GLY A 193 3.47 29.34 -31.51
CA GLY A 193 4.86 28.89 -31.51
C GLY A 193 5.64 29.27 -30.24
N GLY A 194 4.96 29.80 -29.21
CA GLY A 194 5.53 30.11 -27.91
C GLY A 194 5.22 29.04 -26.87
N CYS A 195 6.14 28.78 -25.96
CA CYS A 195 5.93 27.92 -24.79
C CYS A 195 5.81 28.75 -23.51
N PRO A 196 4.67 29.44 -23.27
CA PRO A 196 4.49 30.23 -22.06
C PRO A 196 4.34 29.31 -20.85
N VAL A 197 5.43 29.15 -20.10
CA VAL A 197 5.45 28.40 -18.84
C VAL A 197 4.40 29.00 -17.89
N GLY A 198 3.55 28.14 -17.34
CA GLY A 198 2.55 28.51 -16.33
C GLY A 198 1.14 28.79 -16.86
N LEU A 199 0.94 28.99 -18.17
CA LEU A 199 -0.39 29.31 -18.72
C LEU A 199 -1.20 28.06 -19.09
N ASN A 200 -0.56 27.11 -19.78
CA ASN A 200 -1.27 25.96 -20.39
C ASN A 200 -0.70 24.61 -19.89
N PRO A 201 -0.85 24.25 -18.60
CA PRO A 201 -0.38 22.96 -18.10
C PRO A 201 -1.16 21.80 -18.72
N VAL A 202 -0.45 20.71 -18.99
CA VAL A 202 -1.04 19.44 -19.44
C VAL A 202 -1.45 18.61 -18.24
N TYR A 203 -2.58 17.91 -18.37
CA TYR A 203 -3.14 17.09 -17.31
C TYR A 203 -3.34 15.64 -17.74
N ASN A 204 -3.13 14.74 -16.80
CA ASN A 204 -3.48 13.32 -16.89
C ASN A 204 -4.70 13.03 -16.01
N ASN A 205 -5.40 11.92 -16.28
CA ASN A 205 -6.37 11.37 -15.33
C ASN A 205 -5.81 10.11 -14.68
N ILE A 206 -5.81 10.06 -13.34
CA ILE A 206 -5.57 8.84 -12.58
C ILE A 206 -6.90 8.34 -12.04
N ILE A 207 -7.21 7.08 -12.29
CA ILE A 207 -8.51 6.49 -12.01
C ILE A 207 -8.31 5.27 -11.14
N TYR A 208 -8.91 5.26 -9.95
CA TYR A 208 -8.96 4.07 -9.10
C TYR A 208 -10.36 3.50 -9.11
N PHE A 209 -10.47 2.21 -9.41
CA PHE A 209 -11.74 1.53 -9.57
C PHE A 209 -11.64 0.07 -9.13
N LEU A 210 -12.77 -0.46 -8.67
CA LEU A 210 -12.90 -1.84 -8.25
C LEU A 210 -13.40 -2.69 -9.43
N LYS A 211 -12.72 -3.82 -9.69
CA LYS A 211 -13.13 -4.84 -10.66
C LYS A 211 -12.76 -6.22 -10.11
N ASP A 212 -13.72 -7.15 -10.07
CA ASP A 212 -13.51 -8.53 -9.60
C ASP A 212 -12.78 -8.60 -8.25
N ASP A 213 -13.29 -7.87 -7.25
CA ASP A 213 -12.71 -7.70 -5.91
C ASP A 213 -11.26 -7.18 -5.91
N THR A 214 -10.77 -6.62 -7.01
CA THR A 214 -9.41 -6.10 -7.15
C THR A 214 -9.47 -4.60 -7.43
N LEU A 215 -8.76 -3.83 -6.61
CA LEU A 215 -8.64 -2.39 -6.82
C LEU A 215 -7.53 -2.12 -7.82
N TYR A 216 -7.89 -1.49 -8.94
CA TYR A 216 -6.98 -1.13 -10.00
C TYR A 216 -6.69 0.37 -10.00
N ARG A 217 -5.53 0.72 -10.57
CA ARG A 217 -5.14 2.08 -10.92
C ARG A 217 -4.93 2.16 -12.43
N ARG A 218 -5.73 3.00 -13.10
CA ARG A 218 -5.58 3.36 -14.51
C ARG A 218 -5.01 4.77 -14.65
N THR A 219 -4.16 4.95 -15.65
CA THR A 219 -3.60 6.25 -16.06
C THR A 219 -4.08 6.56 -17.46
N LEU A 220 -4.82 7.65 -17.64
CA LEU A 220 -5.11 8.20 -18.96
C LEU A 220 -4.16 9.38 -19.20
N VAL A 221 -3.49 9.35 -20.34
CA VAL A 221 -2.50 10.35 -20.73
C VAL A 221 -2.96 10.98 -22.02
N GLU A 222 -2.77 12.28 -22.12
CA GLU A 222 -2.95 12.97 -23.38
C GLU A 222 -1.78 12.64 -24.31
N ALA A 223 -1.87 11.52 -25.01
CA ALA A 223 -0.75 10.95 -25.76
C ALA A 223 -0.25 11.87 -26.89
N THR A 224 -1.11 12.75 -27.41
CA THR A 224 -0.77 13.69 -28.48
C THR A 224 -1.38 15.05 -28.19
N PRO A 225 -0.63 16.15 -28.38
CA PRO A 225 -1.21 17.47 -28.27
C PRO A 225 -2.30 17.67 -29.36
N PRO A 226 -3.30 18.54 -29.12
CA PRO A 226 -4.26 18.92 -30.13
C PRO A 226 -3.58 19.44 -31.42
N PRO A 227 -4.26 19.33 -32.59
CA PRO A 227 -3.74 19.89 -33.83
C PRO A 227 -3.33 21.35 -33.64
N SER A 228 -2.24 21.79 -34.26
CA SER A 228 -1.63 23.12 -34.13
C SER A 228 -0.96 23.47 -32.79
N THR A 229 -0.87 22.52 -31.85
CA THR A 229 -0.13 22.71 -30.60
C THR A 229 0.98 21.70 -30.41
N GLN A 230 2.01 22.07 -29.66
CA GLN A 230 3.13 21.22 -29.25
C GLN A 230 3.28 21.19 -27.74
N TYR A 231 3.82 20.08 -27.23
CA TYR A 231 4.22 20.00 -25.84
C TYR A 231 5.57 20.67 -25.62
N CYS A 232 5.64 21.45 -24.55
CA CYS A 232 6.83 22.13 -24.08
C CYS A 232 7.60 21.21 -23.13
N GLY A 233 8.81 20.78 -23.53
CA GLY A 233 9.68 19.90 -22.75
C GLY A 233 11.07 19.81 -23.40
N SER A 234 12.12 19.65 -22.59
CA SER A 234 13.52 19.93 -22.94
C SER A 234 14.01 19.27 -24.23
N THR A 235 14.57 20.11 -25.10
CA THR A 235 15.02 19.92 -26.50
C THR A 235 13.90 19.74 -27.55
N PRO A 236 13.74 20.70 -28.50
CA PRO A 236 12.69 20.70 -29.53
C PRO A 236 12.82 19.60 -30.60
N THR A 237 13.75 18.66 -30.45
CA THR A 237 14.07 17.63 -31.45
C THR A 237 13.42 16.28 -31.19
N ASP A 238 12.73 16.07 -30.07
CA ASP A 238 12.07 14.80 -29.76
C ASP A 238 10.63 14.99 -29.29
N SER A 239 9.70 15.04 -30.24
CA SER A 239 8.26 15.25 -30.02
C SER A 239 7.60 14.11 -29.22
N VAL A 240 8.34 13.03 -28.91
CA VAL A 240 7.84 11.80 -28.30
C VAL A 240 8.23 11.65 -26.82
N ALA A 241 9.03 12.56 -26.25
CA ALA A 241 9.54 12.44 -24.86
C ALA A 241 9.08 13.54 -23.89
N THR A 242 7.86 14.06 -24.01
CA THR A 242 7.39 15.21 -23.20
C THR A 242 6.61 14.82 -21.95
N ILE A 243 5.83 13.74 -21.97
CA ILE A 243 5.09 13.24 -20.80
C ILE A 243 5.67 11.89 -20.35
N SER A 244 6.15 11.82 -19.12
CA SER A 244 6.73 10.59 -18.56
C SER A 244 5.69 9.53 -18.21
N GLN A 245 4.46 9.94 -17.91
CA GLN A 245 3.37 9.03 -17.62
C GLN A 245 2.97 8.26 -18.86
N LYS A 246 2.68 6.98 -18.68
CA LYS A 246 2.20 6.10 -19.75
C LYS A 246 0.74 5.80 -19.53
N GLN A 247 -0.02 5.76 -20.62
CA GLN A 247 -1.40 5.34 -20.56
C GLN A 247 -1.50 3.83 -20.33
N THR A 248 -2.38 3.46 -19.40
CA THR A 248 -2.66 2.07 -19.05
C THR A 248 -4.05 1.64 -19.53
N CYS A 249 -4.21 0.35 -19.83
CA CYS A 249 -5.50 -0.26 -20.16
C CYS A 249 -5.57 -1.70 -19.62
N THR A 250 -6.71 -2.36 -19.81
CA THR A 250 -7.01 -3.68 -19.19
C THR A 250 -5.93 -4.71 -19.53
N ASP A 251 -5.63 -4.85 -20.83
CA ASP A 251 -4.68 -5.85 -21.34
C ASP A 251 -3.37 -5.24 -21.87
N GLY A 252 -3.16 -3.93 -21.65
CA GLY A 252 -1.99 -3.22 -22.15
C GLY A 252 -1.94 -3.18 -23.67
N GLN A 253 -0.74 -3.16 -24.26
CA GLN A 253 -0.57 -3.08 -25.71
C GLN A 253 -0.86 -4.45 -26.38
N ALA A 254 -2.12 -4.87 -26.38
CA ALA A 254 -2.62 -6.08 -27.04
C ALA A 254 -3.24 -5.75 -28.42
N SER A 255 -3.36 -6.74 -29.31
CA SER A 255 -4.03 -6.56 -30.62
C SER A 255 -5.49 -6.14 -30.43
N GLY A 256 -5.90 -5.04 -31.04
CA GLY A 256 -7.25 -4.47 -30.91
C GLY A 256 -7.40 -3.41 -29.81
N MET A 257 -6.35 -3.14 -29.03
CA MET A 257 -6.32 -2.02 -28.09
C MET A 257 -5.99 -0.69 -28.79
N PRO A 258 -6.39 0.45 -28.18
CA PRO A 258 -6.01 1.77 -28.66
C PRO A 258 -4.49 1.92 -28.81
N SER A 259 -4.04 2.62 -29.84
CA SER A 259 -2.61 2.84 -30.13
C SER A 259 -1.86 3.59 -29.03
N ASN A 260 -2.57 4.34 -28.18
CA ASN A 260 -2.04 5.03 -27.00
C ASN A 260 -1.92 4.11 -25.77
N CYS A 261 -2.41 2.87 -25.82
CA CYS A 261 -2.24 1.92 -24.73
C CYS A 261 -0.80 1.40 -24.66
N ARG A 262 -0.09 1.70 -23.57
CA ARG A 262 1.33 1.31 -23.41
C ARG A 262 1.56 0.25 -22.35
N GLU A 263 0.77 0.27 -21.27
CA GLU A 263 0.95 -0.63 -20.14
C GLU A 263 -0.40 -1.19 -19.64
N LYS A 264 -0.34 -2.27 -18.86
CA LYS A 264 -1.52 -2.83 -18.19
C LYS A 264 -1.91 -1.99 -16.98
N ASP A 265 -3.20 -1.99 -16.64
CA ASP A 265 -3.67 -1.40 -15.39
C ASP A 265 -2.97 -2.04 -14.19
N VAL A 266 -2.66 -1.20 -13.20
CA VAL A 266 -1.91 -1.65 -12.02
C VAL A 266 -2.88 -2.17 -10.98
N ALA A 267 -2.85 -3.48 -10.72
CA ALA A 267 -3.57 -4.07 -9.59
C ALA A 267 -2.88 -3.68 -8.27
N LEU A 268 -3.58 -2.96 -7.41
CA LEU A 268 -3.05 -2.47 -6.13
C LEU A 268 -3.30 -3.43 -4.97
N ALA A 269 -4.51 -3.99 -4.90
CA ALA A 269 -4.92 -4.90 -3.85
C ALA A 269 -6.04 -5.82 -4.33
N LYS A 270 -6.08 -7.05 -3.81
CA LYS A 270 -7.11 -8.05 -4.08
C LYS A 270 -7.98 -8.28 -2.85
N GLY A 271 -9.17 -8.83 -3.06
CA GLY A 271 -10.14 -9.11 -2.01
C GLY A 271 -10.70 -7.84 -1.39
N ILE A 272 -10.88 -6.76 -2.17
CA ILE A 272 -11.52 -5.53 -1.71
C ILE A 272 -13.03 -5.68 -1.82
N THR A 273 -13.75 -5.57 -0.70
CA THR A 273 -15.22 -5.63 -0.64
C THR A 273 -15.85 -4.25 -0.69
N GLN A 274 -15.10 -3.21 -0.29
CA GLN A 274 -15.58 -1.84 -0.29
C GLN A 274 -14.44 -0.89 -0.63
N PHE A 275 -14.70 -0.01 -1.59
CA PHE A 275 -13.91 1.17 -1.94
C PHE A 275 -14.85 2.37 -2.00
N SER A 276 -14.87 3.14 -0.91
CA SER A 276 -15.74 4.31 -0.74
C SER A 276 -14.91 5.57 -0.59
N ILE A 277 -15.46 6.67 -1.09
CA ILE A 277 -14.80 7.98 -1.14
C ILE A 277 -15.75 9.01 -0.54
N GLN A 278 -15.23 9.86 0.34
CA GLN A 278 -15.98 10.99 0.88
C GLN A 278 -15.20 12.26 0.59
N TYR A 279 -15.84 13.24 -0.03
CA TYR A 279 -15.23 14.51 -0.37
C TYR A 279 -15.51 15.54 0.72
N TYR A 280 -14.56 16.46 0.93
CA TYR A 280 -14.69 17.57 1.87
C TYR A 280 -14.17 18.85 1.22
N GLN A 281 -14.93 19.93 1.33
CA GLN A 281 -14.56 21.22 0.76
C GLN A 281 -13.16 21.64 1.23
N ASN A 282 -12.92 21.57 2.55
CA ASN A 282 -11.65 21.87 3.20
C ASN A 282 -11.11 20.70 4.04
N PRO A 283 -9.79 20.66 4.33
CA PRO A 283 -9.19 19.60 5.14
C PRO A 283 -9.66 19.58 6.60
N SER A 284 -10.14 20.72 7.10
CA SER A 284 -10.66 20.89 8.46
C SER A 284 -12.14 20.54 8.62
N ASP A 285 -12.89 20.39 7.52
CA ASP A 285 -14.34 20.24 7.60
C ASP A 285 -14.73 18.90 8.23
N SER A 286 -15.74 18.89 9.08
CA SER A 286 -16.30 17.66 9.65
C SER A 286 -17.44 17.07 8.80
N THR A 287 -18.06 17.89 7.94
CA THR A 287 -19.16 17.51 7.07
C THR A 287 -18.66 17.10 5.70
N THR A 288 -19.18 15.97 5.20
CA THR A 288 -18.87 15.49 3.85
C THR A 288 -19.75 16.18 2.82
N LEU A 289 -19.21 16.34 1.62
CA LEU A 289 -19.93 16.84 0.45
C LEU A 289 -20.72 15.70 -0.22
N ASN A 290 -21.55 14.96 0.53
CA ASN A 290 -22.24 13.77 0.02
C ASN A 290 -23.21 14.06 -1.13
N SER A 291 -23.71 15.29 -1.23
CA SER A 291 -24.65 15.71 -2.28
C SER A 291 -24.08 15.58 -3.69
N VAL A 292 -22.75 15.52 -3.88
CA VAL A 292 -22.15 15.31 -5.21
C VAL A 292 -22.64 14.02 -5.85
N TYR A 293 -22.92 12.98 -5.06
CA TYR A 293 -23.34 11.67 -5.57
C TYR A 293 -24.77 11.68 -6.15
N SER A 294 -25.57 12.70 -5.86
CA SER A 294 -26.92 12.90 -6.40
C SER A 294 -27.01 14.02 -7.44
N MET A 295 -25.89 14.70 -7.74
CA MET A 295 -25.83 15.79 -8.73
C MET A 295 -25.67 15.26 -10.16
N THR A 296 -25.95 16.12 -11.14
CA THR A 296 -25.54 15.90 -12.52
C THR A 296 -24.01 15.87 -12.62
N ASP A 297 -23.46 15.24 -13.66
CA ASP A 297 -21.99 15.16 -13.83
C ASP A 297 -21.32 16.53 -13.98
N THR A 298 -22.00 17.49 -14.59
CA THR A 298 -21.50 18.86 -14.76
C THR A 298 -21.42 19.58 -13.42
N ASP A 299 -22.48 19.49 -12.61
CA ASP A 299 -22.54 20.15 -11.29
C ASP A 299 -21.57 19.48 -10.31
N ALA A 300 -21.51 18.14 -10.33
CA ALA A 300 -20.56 17.37 -9.53
C ALA A 300 -19.12 17.71 -9.90
N ASN A 301 -18.77 17.84 -11.20
CA ASN A 301 -17.45 18.27 -11.63
C ASN A 301 -17.09 19.66 -11.07
N THR A 302 -18.03 20.60 -11.09
CA THR A 302 -17.83 21.95 -10.56
C THR A 302 -17.57 21.90 -9.05
N ALA A 303 -18.40 21.18 -8.30
CA ALA A 303 -18.27 21.03 -6.85
C ALA A 303 -16.95 20.32 -6.45
N LEU A 304 -16.59 19.25 -7.16
CA LEU A 304 -15.36 18.48 -6.90
C LEU A 304 -14.09 19.24 -7.29
N SER A 305 -14.15 20.17 -8.26
CA SER A 305 -13.01 21.00 -8.63
C SER A 305 -12.55 21.90 -7.48
N GLY A 306 -13.51 22.45 -6.71
CA GLY A 306 -13.26 23.30 -5.54
C GLY A 306 -12.94 22.55 -4.24
N THR A 307 -13.15 21.23 -4.21
CA THR A 307 -12.88 20.38 -3.05
C THR A 307 -11.36 20.22 -2.86
N SER A 308 -10.86 20.31 -1.63
CA SER A 308 -9.41 20.23 -1.34
C SER A 308 -8.98 18.97 -0.58
N SER A 309 -9.92 18.20 -0.04
CA SER A 309 -9.61 16.95 0.65
C SER A 309 -10.65 15.87 0.43
N LEU A 310 -10.24 14.62 0.66
CA LEU A 310 -11.10 13.46 0.61
C LEU A 310 -10.75 12.48 1.73
N ARG A 311 -11.64 11.54 2.02
CA ARG A 311 -11.38 10.34 2.80
C ARG A 311 -11.63 9.15 1.91
N ILE A 312 -10.69 8.21 1.91
CA ILE A 312 -10.87 6.90 1.28
C ILE A 312 -11.09 5.90 2.39
N ASP A 313 -12.10 5.06 2.21
CA ASP A 313 -12.39 3.89 3.03
C ASP A 313 -12.20 2.65 2.14
N VAL A 314 -11.27 1.76 2.55
CA VAL A 314 -10.97 0.49 1.88
C VAL A 314 -11.26 -0.63 2.86
N THR A 315 -12.09 -1.59 2.46
CA THR A 315 -12.36 -2.80 3.23
C THR A 315 -11.86 -4.02 2.46
N THR A 316 -11.01 -4.81 3.09
CA THR A 316 -10.60 -6.12 2.58
C THR A 316 -11.46 -7.23 3.18
N LYS A 317 -11.84 -8.19 2.35
CA LYS A 317 -12.57 -9.40 2.72
C LYS A 317 -11.72 -10.22 3.69
N GLY A 318 -12.31 -10.54 4.84
CA GLY A 318 -11.83 -11.54 5.78
C GLY A 318 -11.88 -12.94 5.16
N GLU A 319 -11.20 -13.88 5.80
CA GLU A 319 -11.23 -15.28 5.39
C GLU A 319 -11.94 -16.12 6.45
N PRO A 320 -13.20 -16.53 6.22
CA PRO A 320 -14.01 -17.23 7.21
C PRO A 320 -13.41 -18.56 7.65
N THR A 321 -12.76 -19.28 6.72
CA THR A 321 -12.07 -20.54 7.00
C THR A 321 -10.89 -20.39 7.96
N ALA A 322 -10.34 -19.18 8.08
CA ALA A 322 -9.29 -18.83 9.02
C ALA A 322 -9.79 -18.02 10.22
N ASN A 323 -11.11 -17.85 10.38
CA ASN A 323 -11.75 -16.97 11.37
C ASN A 323 -11.21 -15.53 11.35
N ILE A 324 -10.86 -15.01 10.17
CA ILE A 324 -10.36 -13.64 9.99
C ILE A 324 -11.53 -12.77 9.57
N ALA A 325 -11.78 -11.70 10.33
CA ALA A 325 -12.80 -10.70 10.00
C ALA A 325 -12.33 -9.75 8.87
N ASP A 326 -13.28 -9.02 8.29
CA ASP A 326 -12.98 -7.95 7.33
C ASP A 326 -12.11 -6.86 7.97
N ILE A 327 -11.15 -6.32 7.22
CA ILE A 327 -10.29 -5.22 7.68
C ILE A 327 -10.64 -3.96 6.92
N ALA A 328 -11.30 -3.04 7.62
CA ALA A 328 -11.53 -1.68 7.15
C ALA A 328 -10.34 -0.77 7.50
N SER A 329 -9.90 0.02 6.53
CA SER A 329 -8.86 1.04 6.70
C SER A 329 -9.33 2.33 6.05
N TYR A 330 -9.10 3.45 6.73
CA TYR A 330 -9.44 4.75 6.17
C TYR A 330 -8.30 5.73 6.30
N ARG A 331 -8.23 6.66 5.35
CA ARG A 331 -7.34 7.80 5.46
C ARG A 331 -7.93 9.04 4.82
N ARG A 332 -7.81 10.15 5.53
CA ARG A 332 -8.13 11.49 5.00
C ARG A 332 -6.88 12.08 4.36
N LEU A 333 -7.01 12.50 3.11
CA LEU A 333 -5.96 13.06 2.28
C LEU A 333 -6.36 14.46 1.83
N SER A 334 -5.40 15.38 1.84
CA SER A 334 -5.55 16.71 1.25
C SER A 334 -4.68 16.84 0.01
N LYS A 335 -5.12 17.65 -0.95
CA LYS A 335 -4.31 17.98 -2.12
C LYS A 335 -3.00 18.60 -1.66
N GLY A 336 -1.88 18.12 -2.21
CA GLY A 336 -0.58 18.73 -1.94
C GLY A 336 -0.49 20.12 -2.58
N ALA A 337 0.03 21.10 -1.84
CA ALA A 337 0.51 22.32 -2.48
C ALA A 337 1.76 21.95 -3.29
N LEU A 338 1.65 21.97 -4.63
CA LEU A 338 2.80 21.78 -5.49
C LEU A 338 3.76 22.96 -5.25
N ARG A 339 4.87 22.71 -4.53
CA ARG A 339 5.99 23.65 -4.51
C ARG A 339 6.69 23.53 -5.86
N VAL A 340 6.36 24.43 -6.77
CA VAL A 340 7.15 24.66 -7.98
C VAL A 340 8.46 25.27 -7.51
N PHE A 341 9.55 24.52 -7.64
CA PHE A 341 10.91 25.04 -7.49
C PHE A 341 11.41 25.47 -8.87
#